data_AF-A0AA90SWR1-F1
#
_entry.id   AF-A0AA90SWR1-F1
#
_cell.length_a   1.000
_cell.length_b   1.000
_cell.length_c   1.000
_cell.angle_alpha   90.00
_cell.angle_beta   90.00
_cell.angle_gamma   90.00
#
_symmetry.space_group_name_H-M   'P 1'
#
loop_
_entity.id
_entity.type
_entity.pdbx_description
1 polymer ?
#
loop_
_entity_poly.entity_id
_entity_poly.type
_entity_poly.pdbx_seq_one_letter_code
_entity_poly.pdbx_strand_id
1 'polypeptide(L)'
;MTKKKFSIFSISCFVVTILLFIMTMMLGHYAATSMSSSDYSSTGFFGYLIFGIMIIAPIIGFILAFKGEKGSLKLTGIIGNLFVFFTISLFIAGVSFYDKIDNLQSFSL
;
A
#
# COMPACT_ATOMS: atom_id res chain seq x y z
N MET A 1 22.02 -6.99 -15.11
CA MET A 1 21.52 -5.74 -14.49
C MET A 1 22.57 -5.21 -13.52
N THR A 2 22.92 -3.92 -13.56
CA THR A 2 23.97 -3.35 -12.68
C THR A 2 23.41 -3.09 -11.28
N LYS A 3 24.27 -3.09 -10.24
CA LYS A 3 23.85 -2.85 -8.84
C LYS A 3 23.12 -1.51 -8.68
N LYS A 4 23.54 -0.48 -9.41
CA LYS A 4 22.86 0.82 -9.48
C LYS A 4 21.38 0.71 -9.92
N LYS A 5 21.10 -0.12 -10.92
CA LYS A 5 19.73 -0.33 -11.41
C LYS A 5 18.84 -1.00 -10.36
N PHE A 6 19.38 -1.90 -9.52
CA PHE A 6 18.62 -2.48 -8.41
C PHE A 6 18.28 -1.44 -7.34
N SER A 7 19.22 -0.57 -6.97
CA SER A 7 18.97 0.51 -6.02
C SER A 7 17.91 1.49 -6.53
N ILE A 8 17.99 1.89 -7.79
CA ILE A 8 16.98 2.77 -8.40
C ILE A 8 15.62 2.11 -8.40
N PHE A 9 15.53 0.84 -8.83
CA PHE A 9 14.26 0.13 -8.88
C PHE A 9 13.65 -0.07 -7.48
N SER A 10 14.47 -0.32 -6.46
CA SER A 10 14.03 -0.39 -5.06
C SER A 10 13.41 0.92 -4.58
N ILE A 11 14.02 2.06 -4.92
CA ILE A 11 13.48 3.39 -4.60
C ILE A 11 12.21 3.66 -5.41
N SER A 12 12.16 3.25 -6.68
CA SER A 12 10.94 3.37 -7.49
C SER A 12 9.79 2.56 -6.88
N CYS A 13 10.03 1.36 -6.35
CA CYS A 13 9.01 0.58 -5.65
C CYS A 13 8.46 1.35 -4.44
N PHE A 14 9.35 1.94 -3.63
CA PHE A 14 8.97 2.78 -2.50
C PHE A 14 8.09 3.97 -2.92
N VAL A 15 8.52 4.74 -3.93
CA VAL A 15 7.79 5.92 -4.42
C VAL A 15 6.43 5.54 -5.00
N VAL A 16 6.38 4.51 -5.87
CA VAL A 16 5.13 4.05 -6.49
C VAL A 16 4.12 3.58 -5.44
N THR A 17 4.60 2.89 -4.40
CA THR A 17 3.74 2.41 -3.31
C THR A 17 3.11 3.58 -2.54
N ILE A 18 3.88 4.64 -2.24
CA ILE A 18 3.35 5.85 -1.59
C ILE A 18 2.30 6.53 -2.47
N LEU A 19 2.60 6.72 -3.76
CA LEU A 19 1.66 7.37 -4.69
C LEU A 19 0.36 6.59 -4.83
N LEU A 20 0.43 5.26 -4.96
CA LEU A 20 -0.75 4.40 -5.01
C LEU A 20 -1.55 4.45 -3.71
N PHE A 21 -0.87 4.48 -2.55
CA PHE A 21 -1.55 4.59 -1.26
C PHE A 21 -2.33 5.90 -1.14
N ILE A 22 -1.71 7.03 -1.49
CA ILE A 22 -2.38 8.34 -1.50
C ILE A 22 -3.56 8.35 -2.48
N MET A 23 -3.37 7.82 -3.69
CA MET A 23 -4.44 7.73 -4.69
C MET A 23 -5.61 6.87 -4.20
N THR A 24 -5.33 5.75 -3.53
CA THR A 24 -6.35 4.87 -2.94
C THR A 24 -7.13 5.61 -1.85
N MET A 25 -6.46 6.37 -1.00
CA MET A 25 -7.11 7.20 0.02
C MET A 25 -8.02 8.27 -0.60
N MET A 26 -7.56 8.95 -1.64
CA MET A 26 -8.36 9.95 -2.35
C MET A 26 -9.60 9.32 -3.02
N LEU A 27 -9.45 8.17 -3.67
CA LEU A 27 -10.56 7.44 -4.27
C LEU A 27 -11.56 6.94 -3.23
N GLY A 28 -11.08 6.42 -2.10
CA GLY A 28 -11.93 6.00 -0.98
C GLY A 28 -12.73 7.16 -0.39
N HIS A 29 -12.08 8.31 -0.18
CA HIS A 29 -12.75 9.51 0.31
C HIS A 29 -13.77 10.06 -0.69
N TYR A 30 -13.42 10.11 -1.98
CA TYR A 30 -14.33 10.54 -3.03
C TYR A 30 -15.56 9.64 -3.10
N ALA A 31 -15.36 8.33 -3.04
CA ALA A 31 -16.45 7.35 -3.01
C ALA A 31 -17.40 7.55 -1.82
N ALA A 32 -16.85 7.75 -0.63
CA ALA A 32 -17.64 7.92 0.59
C ALA A 32 -18.47 9.23 0.61
N THR A 33 -18.06 10.25 -0.15
CA THR A 33 -18.65 11.60 -0.10
C THR A 33 -19.50 11.96 -1.30
N SER A 34 -19.33 11.28 -2.44
CA SER A 34 -19.91 11.72 -3.72
C SER A 34 -20.61 10.65 -4.54
N MET A 35 -20.49 9.37 -4.19
CA MET A 35 -21.12 8.27 -4.95
C MET A 35 -22.26 7.62 -4.16
N SER A 36 -23.36 7.31 -4.86
CA SER A 36 -24.42 6.44 -4.34
C SER A 36 -23.86 5.02 -4.14
N SER A 37 -24.24 4.35 -3.05
CA SER A 37 -23.80 2.99 -2.69
C SER A 37 -24.09 1.93 -3.77
N SER A 38 -24.99 2.22 -4.72
CA SER A 38 -25.34 1.35 -5.85
C SER A 38 -24.21 1.16 -6.89
N ASP A 39 -23.34 2.15 -7.09
CA ASP A 39 -22.40 2.18 -8.22
C ASP A 39 -21.02 1.57 -7.89
N TYR A 40 -20.77 1.29 -6.61
CA TYR A 40 -19.48 0.82 -6.12
C TYR A 40 -19.21 -0.67 -6.41
N SER A 41 -20.27 -1.46 -6.61
CA SER A 41 -20.17 -2.93 -6.70
C SER A 41 -19.37 -3.44 -7.92
N SER A 42 -19.22 -2.64 -8.98
CA SER A 42 -18.55 -3.07 -10.23
C SER A 42 -17.01 -2.92 -10.22
N THR A 43 -16.43 -2.21 -9.25
CA THR A 43 -14.98 -1.87 -9.25
C THR A 43 -14.15 -2.72 -8.29
N GLY A 44 -14.74 -3.68 -7.58
CA GLY A 44 -14.07 -4.49 -6.55
C GLY A 44 -12.78 -5.17 -7.02
N PHE A 45 -12.76 -5.71 -8.24
CA PHE A 45 -11.56 -6.34 -8.81
C PHE A 45 -10.37 -5.37 -8.94
N PHE A 46 -10.63 -4.14 -9.35
CA PHE A 46 -9.60 -3.11 -9.50
C PHE A 46 -8.99 -2.71 -8.14
N GLY A 47 -9.83 -2.62 -7.11
CA GLY A 47 -9.40 -2.37 -5.73
C GLY A 47 -8.45 -3.46 -5.20
N TYR A 48 -8.80 -4.74 -5.41
CA TYR A 48 -7.93 -5.87 -5.02
C TYR A 48 -6.60 -5.88 -5.77
N LEU A 49 -6.58 -5.45 -7.04
CA LEU A 49 -5.37 -5.34 -7.84
C LEU A 49 -4.42 -4.28 -7.29
N ILE A 50 -4.93 -3.07 -7.01
CA ILE A 50 -4.15 -1.99 -6.41
C ILE A 50 -3.61 -2.40 -5.04
N PHE A 51 -4.45 -3.05 -4.22
CA PHE A 51 -4.06 -3.59 -2.93
C PHE A 51 -2.89 -4.57 -3.05
N GLY A 52 -3.00 -5.55 -3.95
CA GLY A 52 -1.94 -6.53 -4.20
C GLY A 52 -0.62 -5.85 -4.58
N ILE A 53 -0.67 -4.84 -5.45
CA ILE A 53 0.52 -4.07 -5.83
C ILE A 53 1.11 -3.33 -4.63
N MET A 54 0.30 -2.67 -3.80
CA MET A 54 0.78 -1.92 -2.63
C MET A 54 1.44 -2.80 -1.56
N ILE A 55 1.09 -4.08 -1.49
CA ILE A 55 1.73 -5.05 -0.59
C ILE A 55 2.97 -5.67 -1.22
N ILE A 56 2.91 -6.07 -2.49
CA ILE A 56 3.99 -6.80 -3.17
C ILE A 56 5.15 -5.86 -3.55
N ALA A 57 4.85 -4.65 -4.03
CA ALA A 57 5.86 -3.69 -4.48
C ALA A 57 6.90 -3.36 -3.39
N PRO A 58 6.55 -3.03 -2.13
CA PRO A 58 7.56 -2.78 -1.10
C PRO A 58 8.35 -4.05 -0.72
N ILE A 59 7.77 -5.25 -0.80
CA ILE A 59 8.52 -6.51 -0.58
C ILE A 59 9.58 -6.70 -1.67
N ILE A 60 9.21 -6.51 -2.93
CA ILE A 60 10.15 -6.57 -4.06
C ILE A 60 11.22 -5.48 -3.91
N GLY A 61 10.81 -4.25 -3.58
CA GLY A 61 11.70 -3.12 -3.35
C GLY A 61 12.72 -3.41 -2.24
N PHE A 62 12.28 -4.03 -1.15
CA PHE A 62 13.12 -4.47 -0.05
C PHE A 62 14.17 -5.51 -0.49
N ILE A 63 13.75 -6.57 -1.18
CA ILE A 63 14.68 -7.62 -1.69
C ILE A 63 15.74 -7.01 -2.61
N LEU A 64 15.32 -6.11 -3.50
CA LEU A 64 16.23 -5.45 -4.45
C LEU A 64 17.19 -4.48 -3.75
N ALA A 65 16.78 -3.85 -2.64
CA ALA A 65 17.68 -3.02 -1.83
C ALA A 65 18.87 -3.81 -1.28
N PHE A 66 18.68 -5.08 -0.88
CA PHE A 66 19.80 -5.94 -0.43
C PHE A 66 20.81 -6.22 -1.54
N LYS A 67 20.33 -6.38 -2.78
CA LYS A 67 21.15 -6.66 -3.98
C LYS A 67 21.72 -5.39 -4.64
N GLY A 68 21.31 -4.21 -4.18
CA GLY A 68 21.74 -2.91 -4.67
C GLY A 68 23.15 -2.49 -4.28
N GLU A 69 23.52 -1.27 -4.64
CA GLU A 69 24.80 -0.66 -4.28
C GLU A 69 24.96 -0.47 -2.77
N LYS A 70 26.20 -0.59 -2.28
CA LYS A 70 26.52 -0.31 -0.88
C LYS A 70 26.46 1.21 -0.64
N GLY A 71 26.04 1.61 0.56
CA GLY A 71 25.97 3.02 0.98
C GLY A 71 24.56 3.46 1.32
N SER A 72 24.37 4.78 1.40
CA SER A 72 23.12 5.41 1.87
C SER A 72 21.88 4.92 1.10
N LEU A 73 21.97 4.80 -0.23
CA LEU A 73 20.86 4.35 -1.09
C LEU A 73 20.31 2.97 -0.72
N LYS A 74 21.17 2.04 -0.28
CA LYS A 74 20.71 0.72 0.19
C LYS A 74 19.98 0.82 1.51
N LEU A 75 20.48 1.63 2.44
CA LEU A 75 19.81 1.84 3.73
C LEU A 75 18.44 2.49 3.51
N THR A 76 18.36 3.53 2.67
CA THR A 76 17.10 4.19 2.29
C THR A 76 16.13 3.21 1.64
N GLY A 77 16.60 2.39 0.70
CA GLY A 77 15.76 1.38 0.06
C GLY A 77 15.23 0.32 1.04
N ILE A 78 16.04 -0.14 1.99
CA ILE A 78 15.62 -1.11 3.01
C ILE A 78 14.60 -0.47 3.96
N ILE A 79 14.97 0.64 4.60
CA ILE A 79 14.15 1.29 5.62
C ILE A 79 12.86 1.83 5.02
N GLY A 80 12.94 2.50 3.87
CA GLY A 80 11.77 3.08 3.21
C GLY A 80 10.74 2.02 2.82
N ASN A 81 11.17 0.93 2.18
CA ASN A 81 10.24 -0.14 1.79
C ASN A 81 9.64 -0.85 3.01
N LEU A 82 10.42 -1.13 4.08
CA LEU A 82 9.87 -1.69 5.32
C LEU A 82 8.86 -0.74 5.98
N PHE A 83 9.21 0.53 6.09
CA PHE A 83 8.37 1.54 6.72
C PHE A 83 7.02 1.65 6.01
N VAL A 84 7.03 1.71 4.67
CA VAL A 84 5.79 1.78 3.88
C VAL A 84 4.99 0.48 4.02
N PHE A 85 5.64 -0.68 3.96
CA PHE A 85 4.97 -1.96 4.13
C PHE A 85 4.24 -2.05 5.48
N PHE A 86 4.92 -1.72 6.58
CA PHE A 86 4.31 -1.73 7.91
C PHE A 86 3.22 -0.67 8.06
N THR A 87 3.42 0.53 7.54
CA THR A 87 2.42 1.61 7.60
C THR A 87 1.13 1.18 6.90
N ILE A 88 1.23 0.64 5.68
CA ILE A 88 0.07 0.18 4.91
C ILE A 88 -0.59 -1.01 5.63
N SER A 89 0.20 -1.97 6.10
CA SER A 89 -0.33 -3.15 6.81
C SER A 89 -1.08 -2.76 8.09
N LEU A 90 -0.53 -1.85 8.89
CA LEU A 90 -1.17 -1.33 10.10
C LEU A 90 -2.44 -0.55 9.76
N PHE A 91 -2.43 0.26 8.71
CA PHE A 91 -3.60 0.98 8.26
C PHE A 91 -4.75 0.03 7.89
N ILE A 92 -4.47 -1.00 7.09
CA ILE A 92 -5.46 -2.02 6.69
C ILE A 92 -6.00 -2.77 7.91
N ALA A 93 -5.10 -3.20 8.80
CA ALA A 93 -5.50 -3.90 10.02
C ALA A 93 -6.39 -3.02 10.91
N GLY A 94 -6.06 -1.73 11.03
CA GLY A 94 -6.86 -0.75 11.76
C GLY A 94 -8.26 -0.58 11.18
N VAL A 95 -8.38 -0.42 9.86
CA VAL A 95 -9.68 -0.32 9.17
C VAL A 95 -10.49 -1.61 9.35
N SER A 96 -9.88 -2.77 9.14
CA SER A 96 -10.57 -4.07 9.30
C SER A 96 -11.04 -4.31 10.73
N PHE A 97 -10.27 -3.85 11.72
CA PHE A 97 -10.64 -3.94 13.13
C PHE A 97 -11.81 -3.01 13.46
N TYR A 98 -11.79 -1.79 12.95
CA TYR A 98 -12.88 -0.82 13.11
C TYR A 98 -14.19 -1.35 12.51
N ASP A 99 -14.17 -1.81 11.26
CA ASP A 99 -15.34 -2.39 10.60
C ASP A 99 -15.93 -3.56 11.40
N LYS A 100 -15.07 -4.40 11.98
CA LYS A 100 -15.53 -5.53 12.79
C LYS A 100 -16.21 -5.10 14.09
N ILE A 101 -15.74 -4.05 14.74
CA ILE A 101 -16.38 -3.50 15.93
C ILE A 101 -17.74 -2.90 15.57
N ASP A 102 -17.81 -2.12 14.50
CA ASP A 102 -19.05 -1.46 14.06
C ASP A 102 -20.14 -2.49 13.71
N ASN A 103 -19.77 -3.57 13.00
CA ASN A 103 -20.66 -4.69 12.70
C ASN A 103 -21.13 -5.46 13.95
N LEU A 104 -20.36 -5.49 15.04
CA LEU A 104 -20.78 -6.12 16.29
C LEU A 104 -21.77 -5.24 17.06
N GLN A 105 -21.61 -3.92 17.02
CA GLN A 105 -22.54 -2.99 17.66
C GLN A 105 -23.91 -2.97 16.96
N SER A 106 -23.94 -3.08 15.63
CA SER A 106 -25.20 -3.12 14.87
C SER A 106 -26.05 -4.38 15.10
N PHE A 107 -25.47 -5.48 15.57
CA PHE A 107 -26.19 -6.72 15.95
C PHE A 107 -26.71 -6.72 17.40
N SER A 108 -26.35 -5.72 18.20
CA SER A 108 -26.72 -5.61 19.62
C SER A 108 -27.88 -4.66 19.92
N LEU A 109 -28.50 -4.10 18.87
CA LEU A 109 -29.72 -3.29 18.85
C LEU A 109 -30.83 -4.03 18.09
#